data_AF-A0A221UX90-F1
#
_entry.id   AF-A0A221UX90-F1
#
_cell.length_a   1.000
_cell.length_b   1.000
_cell.length_c   1.000
_cell.angle_alpha   90.00
_cell.angle_beta   90.00
_cell.angle_gamma   90.00
#
_symmetry.space_group_name_H-M   'P 1'
#
loop_
_entity.id
_entity.type
_entity.pdbx_description
1 polymer ?
#
loop_
_entity_poly.entity_id
_entity_poly.type
_entity_poly.pdbx_seq_one_letter_code
_entity_poly.pdbx_strand_id
1 'polypeptide(L)'
;MVYAILKEEDKRLAFKIYLYLGALFITSLVVSNLIFQKFFYWRPFGDVTVFGASLFEISVGILPYPLTFLITDLISEIYGRKKANQIVTAGIFASLFSMGIVLLANWVPALPGSPVQDEVFSHVFALSPIAVFASMLAYLFAQYVDIGIYHFWKKLTNGKHLWLRNNFSTYLSQFIDTFTVVGLLCIFKVLPWSMFYGLVISGFIFKVIVAFLDTPFLYFFVYLFRRRFNLKVNQEIDLEA
;
A
#
# COMPACT_ATOMS: atom_id res chain seq x y z
N MET A 1 23.30 -3.65 14.24
CA MET A 1 21.97 -4.19 14.58
C MET A 1 22.14 -5.03 15.83
N VAL A 2 21.26 -4.86 16.82
CA VAL A 2 21.30 -5.61 18.08
C VAL A 2 20.03 -6.44 18.13
N TYR A 3 20.16 -7.76 18.04
CA TYR A 3 19.03 -8.67 18.16
C TYR A 3 18.71 -8.96 19.62
N ALA A 4 17.43 -9.11 19.94
CA ALA A 4 17.00 -9.54 21.27
C ALA A 4 17.13 -11.06 21.40
N ILE A 5 17.68 -11.52 22.53
CA ILE A 5 17.70 -12.94 22.90
C ILE A 5 16.36 -13.25 23.56
N LEU A 6 15.48 -13.93 22.81
CA LEU A 6 14.17 -14.35 23.28
C LEU A 6 14.18 -15.80 23.76
N LYS A 7 13.32 -16.09 24.74
CA LYS A 7 12.98 -17.47 25.10
C LYS A 7 12.25 -18.16 23.93
N GLU A 8 12.35 -19.47 23.85
CA GLU A 8 11.65 -20.32 22.86
C GLU A 8 10.14 -20.00 22.74
N GLU A 9 9.45 -19.85 23.88
CA GLU A 9 8.03 -19.50 23.93
C GLU A 9 7.71 -18.15 23.26
N ASP A 10 8.56 -17.15 23.49
CA ASP A 10 8.43 -15.81 22.93
C ASP A 10 8.81 -15.77 21.45
N LYS A 11 9.82 -16.55 21.03
CA LYS A 11 10.13 -16.73 19.60
C LYS A 11 8.95 -17.32 18.84
N ARG A 12 8.31 -18.36 19.38
CA ARG A 12 7.10 -18.97 18.77
C ARG A 12 5.95 -17.99 18.69
N LEU A 13 5.73 -17.17 19.73
CA LEU A 13 4.69 -16.15 19.70
C LEU A 13 5.00 -15.06 18.67
N ALA A 14 6.23 -14.55 18.64
CA ALA A 14 6.67 -13.55 17.66
C ALA A 14 6.50 -14.06 16.23
N PHE A 15 6.87 -15.32 15.97
CA PHE A 15 6.63 -15.95 14.66
C PHE A 15 5.14 -16.02 14.31
N LYS A 16 4.26 -16.43 15.24
CA LYS A 16 2.81 -16.45 15.00
C LYS A 16 2.28 -15.06 14.66
N ILE A 17 2.70 -14.03 15.40
CA ILE A 17 2.27 -12.66 15.13
C ILE A 17 2.78 -12.19 13.77
N TYR A 18 4.05 -12.44 13.44
CA TYR A 18 4.62 -12.18 12.12
C TYR A 18 3.80 -12.84 11.01
N LEU A 19 3.41 -14.10 11.19
CA LEU A 19 2.61 -14.85 10.23
C LEU A 19 1.21 -14.24 10.05
N TYR A 20 0.53 -13.85 11.13
CA TYR A 20 -0.79 -13.20 11.03
C TYR A 20 -0.71 -11.81 10.40
N LEU A 21 0.30 -11.02 10.76
CA LEU A 21 0.55 -9.72 10.13
C LEU A 21 0.82 -9.89 8.63
N GLY A 22 1.68 -10.85 8.25
CA GLY A 22 1.93 -11.19 6.85
C GLY A 22 0.67 -11.65 6.11
N ALA A 23 -0.16 -12.50 6.71
CA ALA A 23 -1.42 -12.94 6.13
C ALA A 23 -2.39 -11.77 5.91
N LEU A 24 -2.51 -10.85 6.88
CA LEU A 24 -3.33 -9.65 6.75
C LEU A 24 -2.80 -8.73 5.64
N PHE A 25 -1.49 -8.54 5.55
CA PHE A 25 -0.86 -7.74 4.50
C PHE A 25 -1.14 -8.32 3.10
N ILE A 26 -0.87 -9.62 2.92
CA ILE A 26 -1.05 -10.30 1.63
C ILE A 26 -2.52 -10.27 1.22
N THR A 27 -3.44 -10.57 2.16
CA THR A 27 -4.88 -10.52 1.89
C THR A 27 -5.32 -9.10 1.51
N SER A 28 -4.85 -8.09 2.22
CA SER A 28 -5.15 -6.69 1.94
C SER A 28 -4.71 -6.28 0.54
N LEU A 29 -3.48 -6.66 0.15
CA LEU A 29 -2.90 -6.37 -1.15
C LEU A 29 -3.62 -7.10 -2.30
N VAL A 30 -3.98 -8.37 -2.10
CA VAL A 30 -4.72 -9.15 -3.11
C VAL A 30 -6.12 -8.59 -3.28
N VAL A 31 -6.84 -8.36 -2.18
CA VAL A 31 -8.22 -7.86 -2.21
C VAL A 31 -8.28 -6.44 -2.77
N SER A 32 -7.33 -5.56 -2.44
CA SER A 32 -7.28 -4.20 -3.01
C SER A 32 -7.23 -4.22 -4.54
N ASN A 33 -6.47 -5.16 -5.11
CA ASN A 33 -6.32 -5.31 -6.56
C ASN A 33 -7.56 -5.88 -7.24
N LEU A 34 -8.46 -6.54 -6.50
CA LEU A 34 -9.72 -7.07 -7.04
C LEU A 34 -10.86 -6.05 -6.97
N ILE A 35 -10.84 -5.16 -5.98
CA ILE A 35 -11.93 -4.20 -5.74
C ILE A 35 -11.64 -2.78 -6.24
N PHE A 36 -10.46 -2.55 -6.83
CA PHE A 36 -10.01 -1.21 -7.22
C PHE A 36 -10.93 -0.52 -8.25
N GLN A 37 -11.65 -1.28 -9.08
CA GLN A 37 -12.53 -0.71 -10.12
C GLN A 37 -13.76 -0.02 -9.54
N LYS A 38 -14.12 -0.29 -8.29
CA LYS A 38 -15.21 0.40 -7.61
C LYS A 38 -14.71 1.71 -7.06
N PHE A 39 -15.43 2.79 -7.34
CA PHE A 39 -15.18 4.11 -6.75
C PHE A 39 -16.28 4.45 -5.77
N PHE A 40 -15.91 5.15 -4.70
CA PHE A 40 -16.86 5.61 -3.69
C PHE A 40 -16.56 7.06 -3.34
N TYR A 41 -17.59 7.72 -2.82
CA TYR A 41 -17.48 9.05 -2.22
C TYR A 41 -17.68 8.90 -0.71
N TRP A 42 -16.90 9.63 0.08
CA TRP A 42 -17.09 9.70 1.53
C TRP A 42 -17.09 11.15 1.99
N ARG A 43 -18.23 11.64 2.48
CA ARG A 43 -18.41 13.06 2.82
C ARG A 43 -18.68 13.26 4.33
N PRO A 44 -17.74 12.89 5.22
CA PRO A 44 -17.94 13.01 6.66
C PRO A 44 -18.03 14.47 7.15
N PHE A 45 -17.51 15.41 6.36
CA PHE A 45 -17.49 16.84 6.69
C PHE A 45 -18.35 17.69 5.71
N GLY A 46 -19.27 17.06 4.98
CA GLY A 46 -20.08 17.70 3.92
C GLY A 46 -19.36 17.80 2.57
N ASP A 47 -19.83 18.71 1.70
CA ASP A 47 -19.28 18.96 0.34
C ASP A 47 -18.02 19.82 0.40
N VAL A 48 -16.99 19.31 1.06
CA VAL A 48 -15.68 19.96 1.10
C VAL A 48 -15.00 19.74 -0.24
N THR A 49 -14.69 20.84 -0.94
CA THR A 49 -13.90 20.81 -2.16
C THR A 49 -12.51 21.37 -1.88
N VAL A 50 -11.49 20.70 -2.40
CA VAL A 50 -10.09 21.14 -2.31
C VAL A 50 -9.56 21.27 -3.73
N PHE A 51 -9.08 22.47 -4.08
CA PHE A 51 -8.69 22.83 -5.45
C PHE A 51 -9.77 22.55 -6.52
N GLY A 52 -11.06 22.62 -6.16
CA GLY A 52 -12.17 22.34 -7.09
C GLY A 52 -12.48 20.87 -7.32
N ALA A 53 -11.82 19.95 -6.60
CA ALA A 53 -12.16 18.53 -6.56
C ALA A 53 -12.91 18.18 -5.26
N SER A 54 -13.94 17.33 -5.36
CA SER A 54 -14.60 16.74 -4.19
C SER A 54 -13.60 15.94 -3.37
N LEU A 55 -13.55 16.18 -2.06
CA LEU A 55 -12.70 15.39 -1.18
C LEU A 55 -13.27 13.96 -1.05
N PHE A 56 -12.37 12.97 -1.04
CA PHE A 56 -12.70 11.54 -0.85
C PHE A 56 -13.57 10.87 -1.92
N GLU A 57 -13.47 11.30 -3.18
CA GLU A 57 -13.90 10.48 -4.31
C GLU A 57 -12.72 9.60 -4.75
N ILE A 58 -12.68 8.35 -4.29
CA ILE A 58 -11.50 7.49 -4.40
C ILE A 58 -11.89 6.06 -4.77
N SER A 59 -10.92 5.31 -5.30
CA SER A 59 -11.06 3.88 -5.54
C SER A 59 -11.20 3.14 -4.21
N VAL A 60 -12.12 2.17 -4.14
CA VAL A 60 -12.28 1.27 -2.99
C VAL A 60 -11.00 0.45 -2.74
N GLY A 61 -10.17 0.24 -3.75
CA GLY A 61 -8.87 -0.42 -3.62
C GLY A 61 -7.89 0.32 -2.71
N ILE A 62 -8.13 1.59 -2.38
CA ILE A 62 -7.29 2.35 -1.44
C ILE A 62 -7.62 2.04 0.03
N LEU A 63 -8.76 1.40 0.32
CA LEU A 63 -9.19 1.13 1.69
C LEU A 63 -8.23 0.25 2.49
N PRO A 64 -7.60 -0.80 1.92
CA PRO A 64 -6.62 -1.60 2.64
C PRO A 64 -5.26 -0.91 2.80
N TYR A 65 -5.03 0.22 2.12
CA TYR A 65 -3.74 0.93 2.11
C TYR A 65 -3.24 1.31 3.51
N PRO A 66 -4.02 1.98 4.40
CA PRO A 66 -3.60 2.28 5.76
C PRO A 66 -3.09 1.05 6.52
N LEU A 67 -3.82 -0.07 6.40
CA LEU A 67 -3.48 -1.31 7.08
C LEU A 67 -2.17 -1.91 6.53
N THR A 68 -1.98 -1.90 5.22
CA THR A 68 -0.75 -2.42 4.61
C THR A 68 0.50 -1.64 5.01
N PHE A 69 0.42 -0.30 5.11
CA PHE A 69 1.52 0.54 5.58
C PHE A 69 1.84 0.27 7.04
N LEU A 70 0.82 0.31 7.90
CA LEU A 70 0.97 0.04 9.33
C LEU A 70 1.66 -1.30 9.58
N ILE A 71 1.21 -2.36 8.89
CA ILE A 71 1.76 -3.70 9.04
C ILE A 71 3.21 -3.74 8.57
N THR A 72 3.52 -3.15 7.41
CA THR A 72 4.88 -3.17 6.85
C THR A 72 5.86 -2.40 7.72
N ASP A 73 5.45 -1.25 8.26
CA ASP A 73 6.26 -0.43 9.16
C ASP A 73 6.46 -1.13 10.51
N LEU A 74 5.41 -1.72 11.07
CA LEU A 74 5.50 -2.52 12.30
C LEU A 74 6.42 -3.72 12.13
N ILE A 75 6.34 -4.43 10.99
CA ILE A 75 7.24 -5.55 10.72
C ILE A 75 8.68 -5.07 10.57
N SER A 76 8.89 -3.96 9.86
CA SER A 76 10.21 -3.38 9.65
C SER A 76 10.87 -2.98 10.97
N GLU A 77 10.09 -2.40 11.89
CA GLU A 77 10.57 -1.94 13.19
C GLU A 77 10.81 -3.10 14.18
N ILE A 78 9.95 -4.12 14.21
CA ILE A 78 10.03 -5.20 15.20
C ILE A 78 10.87 -6.39 14.73
N TYR A 79 10.77 -6.77 13.46
CA TYR A 79 11.41 -7.96 12.90
C TYR A 79 12.51 -7.63 11.88
N GLY A 80 12.71 -6.34 11.60
CA GLY A 80 13.76 -5.85 10.73
C GLY A 80 13.38 -5.83 9.25
N ARG A 81 14.19 -5.08 8.49
CA ARG A 81 14.00 -4.83 7.05
C ARG A 81 13.94 -6.11 6.21
N LYS A 82 14.72 -7.14 6.56
CA LYS A 82 14.72 -8.40 5.80
C LYS A 82 13.35 -9.08 5.84
N LYS A 83 12.71 -9.10 7.01
CA LYS A 83 11.41 -9.74 7.22
C LYS A 83 10.27 -8.95 6.60
N ALA A 84 10.36 -7.62 6.60
CA ALA A 84 9.44 -6.76 5.86
C ALA A 84 9.53 -7.00 4.34
N ASN A 85 10.75 -7.01 3.78
CA ASN A 85 10.98 -7.30 2.37
C ASN A 85 10.43 -8.68 1.97
N GLN A 86 10.61 -9.70 2.81
CA GLN A 86 10.07 -11.04 2.56
C GLN A 86 8.53 -11.02 2.42
N ILE A 87 7.81 -10.32 3.30
CA ILE A 87 6.34 -10.20 3.22
C ILE A 87 5.90 -9.41 2.00
N VAL A 88 6.60 -8.31 1.66
CA VAL A 88 6.30 -7.53 0.45
C VAL A 88 6.48 -8.38 -0.81
N THR A 89 7.61 -9.10 -0.92
CA THR A 89 7.86 -10.01 -2.06
C THR A 89 6.81 -11.13 -2.12
N ALA A 90 6.46 -11.73 -0.98
CA ALA A 90 5.41 -12.75 -0.92
C ALA A 90 4.05 -12.18 -1.34
N GLY A 91 3.73 -10.94 -0.97
CA GLY A 91 2.53 -10.23 -1.38
C GLY A 91 2.48 -9.96 -2.88
N ILE A 92 3.58 -9.50 -3.49
CA ILE A 92 3.66 -9.31 -4.94
C ILE A 92 3.45 -10.64 -5.66
N PHE A 93 4.13 -11.70 -5.22
CA PHE A 93 3.95 -13.04 -5.78
C PHE A 93 2.50 -13.52 -5.66
N ALA A 94 1.89 -13.40 -4.48
CA ALA A 94 0.50 -13.77 -4.25
C ALA A 94 -0.48 -12.95 -5.11
N SER A 95 -0.20 -11.67 -5.33
CA SER A 95 -0.98 -10.81 -6.21
C SER A 95 -0.91 -11.27 -7.67
N LEU A 96 0.30 -11.58 -8.17
CA LEU A 96 0.46 -12.11 -9.53
C LEU A 96 -0.22 -13.48 -9.69
N PHE A 97 -0.10 -14.34 -8.68
CA PHE A 97 -0.78 -15.64 -8.66
C PHE A 97 -2.30 -15.49 -8.66
N SER A 98 -2.85 -14.62 -7.80
CA SER A 98 -4.28 -14.29 -7.76
C SER A 98 -4.77 -13.74 -9.09
N MET A 99 -3.98 -12.88 -9.74
CA MET A 99 -4.29 -12.35 -11.06
C MET A 99 -4.33 -13.47 -12.11
N GLY A 100 -3.41 -14.43 -12.06
CA GLY A 100 -3.44 -15.62 -12.93
C GLY A 100 -4.72 -16.44 -12.76
N ILE A 101 -5.15 -16.68 -11.52
CA ILE A 101 -6.42 -17.37 -11.23
C ILE A 101 -7.61 -16.61 -11.83
N VAL A 102 -7.65 -15.28 -11.63
CA VAL A 102 -8.73 -14.43 -12.14
C VAL A 102 -8.77 -14.41 -13.67
N LEU A 103 -7.62 -14.37 -14.34
CA LEU A 103 -7.53 -14.45 -15.79
C LEU A 103 -8.01 -15.80 -16.33
N LEU A 104 -7.65 -16.90 -15.67
CA LEU A 104 -8.15 -18.23 -16.02
C LEU A 104 -9.66 -18.32 -15.81
N ALA A 105 -10.18 -17.78 -14.71
CA ALA A 105 -11.62 -17.71 -14.44
C ALA A 105 -12.36 -16.91 -15.52
N ASN A 106 -11.77 -15.81 -16.01
CA ASN A 106 -12.33 -14.99 -17.09
C ASN A 106 -12.34 -15.70 -18.45
N TRP A 107 -11.47 -16.68 -18.65
CA TRP A 107 -11.34 -17.39 -19.93
C TRP A 107 -12.32 -18.55 -20.06
N VAL A 108 -12.78 -19.11 -18.95
CA VAL A 108 -13.74 -20.22 -18.94
C VAL A 108 -15.16 -19.67 -19.11
N PRO A 109 -15.97 -20.19 -20.06
CA PRO A 109 -17.31 -19.67 -20.31
C PRO A 109 -18.28 -20.01 -19.18
N ALA A 110 -19.17 -19.07 -18.88
CA ALA A 110 -20.27 -19.26 -17.95
C ALA A 110 -21.26 -20.32 -18.46
N LEU A 111 -21.69 -21.21 -17.56
CA LEU A 111 -22.75 -22.18 -17.87
C LEU A 111 -24.11 -21.48 -18.04
N PRO A 112 -25.03 -22.04 -18.84
CA PRO A 112 -26.41 -21.58 -18.90
C PRO A 112 -27.04 -21.60 -17.49
N GLY A 113 -27.50 -20.43 -17.03
CA GLY A 113 -28.06 -20.26 -15.68
C GLY A 113 -27.05 -19.84 -14.60
N SER A 114 -25.78 -19.58 -14.94
CA SER A 114 -24.83 -18.97 -14.00
C SER A 114 -25.34 -17.62 -13.47
N PRO A 115 -25.25 -17.33 -12.16
CA PRO A 115 -25.62 -16.03 -11.60
C PRO A 115 -24.78 -14.87 -12.12
N VAL A 116 -23.53 -15.14 -12.49
CA VAL A 116 -22.60 -14.16 -13.09
C VAL A 116 -22.25 -14.64 -14.49
N GLN A 117 -22.54 -13.80 -15.47
CA GLN A 117 -22.25 -14.04 -16.88
C GLN A 117 -20.88 -13.48 -17.27
N ASP A 118 -20.32 -13.98 -18.37
CA ASP A 118 -18.96 -13.67 -18.83
C ASP A 118 -18.71 -12.17 -18.99
N GLU A 119 -19.70 -11.43 -19.50
CA GLU A 119 -19.62 -9.98 -19.70
C GLU A 119 -19.42 -9.24 -18.37
N VAL A 120 -20.23 -9.57 -17.36
CA VAL A 120 -20.13 -8.95 -16.03
C VAL A 120 -18.80 -9.30 -15.37
N PHE A 121 -18.38 -10.57 -15.43
CA PHE A 121 -17.12 -11.01 -14.85
C PHE A 121 -15.92 -10.30 -15.52
N SER A 122 -15.94 -10.22 -16.86
CA SER A 122 -14.93 -9.51 -17.64
C SER A 122 -14.88 -8.03 -17.31
N HIS A 123 -16.02 -7.36 -17.18
CA HIS A 123 -16.02 -5.95 -16.77
C HIS A 123 -15.37 -5.74 -15.40
N VAL A 124 -15.67 -6.60 -14.42
CA VAL A 124 -15.16 -6.45 -13.04
C VAL A 124 -13.68 -6.80 -12.93
N PHE A 125 -13.20 -7.82 -13.66
CA PHE A 125 -11.89 -8.42 -13.41
C PHE A 125 -10.88 -8.32 -14.56
N ALA A 126 -11.31 -8.09 -15.81
CA ALA A 126 -10.39 -8.08 -16.95
C ALA A 126 -9.42 -6.89 -16.96
N LEU A 127 -9.68 -5.82 -16.19
CA LEU A 127 -8.79 -4.65 -16.10
C LEU A 127 -7.79 -4.75 -14.93
N SER A 128 -7.92 -5.75 -14.04
CA SER A 128 -6.97 -6.01 -12.96
C SER A 128 -5.50 -6.14 -13.42
N PRO A 129 -5.20 -6.79 -14.58
CA PRO A 129 -3.86 -6.78 -15.17
C PRO A 129 -3.30 -5.39 -15.46
N ILE A 130 -4.13 -4.54 -16.07
CA ILE A 130 -3.74 -3.18 -16.46
C ILE A 130 -3.50 -2.34 -15.22
N ALA A 131 -4.34 -2.49 -14.20
CA ALA A 131 -4.17 -1.79 -12.94
C ALA A 131 -2.90 -2.22 -12.19
N VAL A 132 -2.62 -3.52 -12.10
CA VAL A 132 -1.38 -4.03 -11.51
C VAL A 132 -0.18 -3.49 -12.26
N PHE A 133 -0.20 -3.52 -13.59
CA PHE A 133 0.86 -2.96 -14.42
C PHE A 133 1.04 -1.45 -14.21
N ALA A 134 -0.06 -0.69 -14.17
CA ALA A 134 -0.05 0.74 -13.92
C ALA A 134 0.55 1.07 -12.54
N SER A 135 0.16 0.34 -11.50
CA SER A 135 0.71 0.47 -10.15
C SER A 135 2.19 0.13 -10.07
N MET A 136 2.65 -0.92 -10.76
CA MET A 136 4.07 -1.28 -10.80
C MET A 136 4.92 -0.20 -11.50
N LEU A 137 4.45 0.34 -12.63
CA LEU A 137 5.13 1.44 -13.31
C LEU A 137 5.13 2.71 -12.47
N ALA A 138 3.98 3.08 -11.90
CA ALA A 138 3.86 4.25 -11.04
C ALA A 138 4.80 4.18 -9.84
N TYR A 139 4.87 3.02 -9.19
CA TYR A 139 5.81 2.76 -8.10
C TYR A 139 7.26 2.98 -8.53
N LEU A 140 7.67 2.48 -9.71
CA LEU A 140 9.02 2.70 -10.23
C LEU A 140 9.31 4.19 -10.45
N PHE A 141 8.39 4.93 -11.11
CA PHE A 141 8.55 6.37 -11.32
C PHE A 141 8.62 7.13 -10.00
N ALA A 142 7.71 6.84 -9.08
CA ALA A 142 7.68 7.45 -7.75
C ALA A 142 8.99 7.20 -6.99
N GLN A 143 9.54 6.00 -7.06
CA GLN A 143 10.79 5.64 -6.42
C GLN A 143 12.00 6.39 -7.01
N TYR A 144 12.08 6.52 -8.34
CA TYR A 144 13.14 7.31 -8.97
C TYR A 144 13.07 8.79 -8.59
N VAL A 145 11.85 9.33 -8.54
CA VAL A 145 11.61 10.71 -8.13
C VAL A 145 11.98 10.92 -6.65
N ASP A 146 11.56 10.02 -5.76
CA ASP A 146 11.91 10.05 -4.34
C ASP A 146 13.44 10.12 -4.13
N ILE A 147 14.18 9.20 -4.76
CA ILE A 147 15.64 9.13 -4.66
C ILE A 147 16.29 10.41 -5.18
N GLY A 148 15.82 10.93 -6.32
CA GLY A 148 16.34 12.16 -6.92
C GLY A 148 16.14 13.38 -6.03
N ILE A 149 14.93 13.57 -5.50
CA ILE A 149 14.59 14.69 -4.62
C ILE A 149 15.32 14.58 -3.28
N TYR A 150 15.39 13.38 -2.71
CA TYR A 150 16.10 13.14 -1.46
C TYR A 150 17.57 13.57 -1.57
N HIS A 151 18.24 13.20 -2.67
CA HIS A 151 19.64 13.57 -2.92
C HIS A 151 19.80 15.05 -3.26
N PHE A 152 18.87 15.63 -4.01
CA PHE A 152 18.82 17.07 -4.27
C PHE A 152 18.82 17.86 -2.96
N TRP A 153 17.89 17.56 -2.04
CA TRP A 153 17.81 18.23 -0.75
C TRP A 153 19.02 17.93 0.13
N LYS A 154 19.53 16.68 0.15
CA LYS A 154 20.75 16.34 0.89
C LYS A 154 21.95 17.19 0.44
N LYS A 155 22.08 17.45 -0.87
CA LYS A 155 23.15 18.30 -1.43
C LYS A 155 22.92 19.77 -1.09
N LEU A 156 21.67 20.24 -1.20
CA LEU A 156 21.31 21.63 -0.92
C LEU A 156 21.46 22.00 0.56
N THR A 157 21.11 21.10 1.47
CA THR A 157 21.17 21.33 2.92
C THR A 157 22.50 20.94 3.55
N ASN A 158 23.51 20.54 2.76
CA ASN A 158 24.78 19.99 3.26
C ASN A 158 24.57 18.87 4.28
N GLY A 159 23.57 18.03 4.05
CA GLY A 159 23.19 16.94 4.94
C GLY A 159 22.35 17.32 6.17
N LYS A 160 22.12 18.61 6.46
CA LYS A 160 21.29 19.10 7.57
C LYS A 160 19.78 18.93 7.26
N HIS A 161 18.92 18.95 8.28
CA HIS A 161 17.45 18.84 8.16
C HIS A 161 16.93 17.56 7.47
N LEU A 162 17.22 16.41 8.07
CA LEU A 162 16.76 15.09 7.61
C LEU A 162 15.23 14.99 7.45
N TRP A 163 14.47 15.65 8.32
CA TRP A 163 13.01 15.71 8.25
C TRP A 163 12.51 16.32 6.94
N LEU A 164 13.21 17.36 6.43
CA LEU A 164 12.75 18.14 5.30
C LEU A 164 12.90 17.31 4.02
N ARG A 165 14.07 16.71 3.82
CA ARG A 165 14.29 15.83 2.66
C ARG A 165 13.39 14.60 2.68
N ASN A 166 13.10 14.02 3.84
CA ASN A 166 12.27 12.83 3.95
C ASN A 166 10.79 13.12 3.66
N ASN A 167 10.23 14.18 4.23
CA ASN A 167 8.81 14.51 4.01
C ASN A 167 8.57 15.06 2.61
N PHE A 168 9.44 15.95 2.10
CA PHE A 168 9.28 16.46 0.74
C PHE A 168 9.47 15.39 -0.34
N SER A 169 10.43 14.47 -0.17
CA SER A 169 10.59 13.37 -1.12
C SER A 169 9.38 12.43 -1.08
N THR A 170 8.86 12.14 0.12
CA THR A 170 7.68 11.28 0.31
C THR A 170 6.40 11.91 -0.26
N TYR A 171 6.14 13.19 0.00
CA TYR A 171 4.95 13.84 -0.53
C TYR A 171 4.99 13.92 -2.06
N LEU A 172 6.15 14.28 -2.63
CA LEU A 172 6.26 14.40 -4.08
C LEU A 172 6.24 13.02 -4.76
N SER A 173 6.83 11.98 -4.15
CA SER A 173 6.76 10.62 -4.68
C SER A 173 5.34 10.04 -4.62
N GLN A 174 4.60 10.27 -3.54
CA GLN A 174 3.19 9.83 -3.44
C GLN A 174 2.27 10.58 -4.42
N PHE A 175 2.57 11.84 -4.71
CA PHE A 175 1.88 12.58 -5.76
C PHE A 175 2.16 11.98 -7.14
N ILE A 176 3.44 11.73 -7.48
CA ILE A 176 3.82 11.10 -8.74
C ILE A 176 3.24 9.70 -8.88
N ASP A 177 3.26 8.88 -7.82
CA ASP A 177 2.61 7.56 -7.81
C ASP A 177 1.14 7.67 -8.21
N THR A 178 0.38 8.51 -7.49
CA THR A 178 -1.06 8.65 -7.74
C THR A 178 -1.34 9.23 -9.12
N PHE A 179 -0.57 10.23 -9.55
CA PHE A 179 -0.66 10.82 -10.88
C PHE A 179 -0.40 9.79 -11.97
N THR A 180 0.65 8.97 -11.84
CA THR A 180 1.01 7.97 -12.84
C THR A 180 0.01 6.81 -12.86
N VAL A 181 -0.47 6.32 -11.70
CA VAL A 181 -1.51 5.27 -11.65
C VAL A 181 -2.76 5.74 -12.37
N VAL A 182 -3.34 6.88 -11.93
CA VAL A 182 -4.60 7.38 -12.51
C VAL A 182 -4.40 7.75 -13.98
N GLY A 183 -3.24 8.31 -14.34
CA GLY A 183 -2.91 8.68 -15.73
C GLY A 183 -2.83 7.47 -16.65
N LEU A 184 -2.14 6.41 -16.24
CA LEU A 184 -2.08 5.17 -17.01
C LEU A 184 -3.46 4.53 -17.15
N LEU A 185 -4.28 4.52 -16.08
CA LEU A 185 -5.67 4.04 -16.15
C LEU A 185 -6.51 4.86 -17.14
N CYS A 186 -6.32 6.17 -17.22
CA CYS A 186 -6.98 7.01 -18.24
C CYS A 186 -6.47 6.72 -19.67
N ILE A 187 -5.16 6.54 -19.85
CA ILE A 187 -4.54 6.23 -21.16
C ILE A 187 -5.05 4.88 -21.69
N PHE A 188 -5.12 3.87 -20.82
CA PHE A 188 -5.66 2.55 -21.17
C PHE A 188 -7.19 2.49 -21.22
N LYS A 189 -7.88 3.64 -21.13
CA LYS A 189 -9.34 3.78 -21.19
C LYS A 189 -10.09 2.99 -20.11
N VAL A 190 -9.43 2.71 -18.99
CA VAL A 190 -10.05 2.14 -17.79
C VAL A 190 -10.88 3.21 -17.08
N LEU A 191 -10.40 4.46 -17.08
CA LEU A 191 -11.08 5.61 -16.47
C LEU A 191 -11.23 6.77 -17.47
N PRO A 192 -12.34 7.53 -17.42
CA PRO A 192 -12.48 8.73 -18.22
C PRO A 192 -11.56 9.84 -17.69
N TRP A 193 -11.02 10.65 -18.60
CA TRP A 193 -10.15 11.80 -18.26
C TRP A 193 -10.85 12.85 -17.39
N SER A 194 -12.18 12.92 -17.42
CA SER A 194 -12.96 13.82 -16.54
C SER A 194 -12.75 13.51 -15.04
N MET A 195 -12.45 12.26 -14.70
CA MET A 195 -12.19 11.85 -13.30
C MET A 195 -10.74 12.05 -12.88
N PHE A 196 -9.82 12.26 -13.83
CA PHE A 196 -8.37 12.30 -13.59
C PHE A 196 -8.00 13.29 -12.47
N TYR A 197 -8.39 14.55 -12.64
CA TYR A 197 -8.03 15.63 -11.72
C TYR A 197 -8.57 15.37 -10.30
N GLY A 198 -9.83 14.95 -10.22
CA GLY A 198 -10.50 14.63 -8.95
C GLY A 198 -9.83 13.48 -8.20
N LEU A 199 -9.53 12.38 -8.91
CA LEU A 199 -8.91 11.18 -8.34
C LEU A 199 -7.46 11.42 -7.89
N VAL A 200 -6.69 12.21 -8.64
CA VAL A 200 -5.31 12.53 -8.27
C VAL A 200 -5.27 13.35 -6.98
N ILE A 201 -6.09 14.39 -6.87
CA ILE A 201 -6.10 15.27 -5.70
C ILE A 201 -6.64 14.53 -4.48
N SER A 202 -7.80 13.89 -4.61
CA SER A 202 -8.44 13.17 -3.52
C SER A 202 -7.58 11.99 -3.03
N GLY A 203 -7.02 11.21 -3.96
CA GLY A 203 -6.13 10.10 -3.64
C GLY A 203 -4.84 10.54 -2.94
N PHE A 204 -4.23 11.62 -3.43
CA PHE A 204 -3.03 12.19 -2.79
C PHE A 204 -3.32 12.70 -1.37
N ILE A 205 -4.37 13.51 -1.20
CA ILE A 205 -4.75 14.04 0.12
C ILE A 205 -5.11 12.90 1.08
N PHE A 206 -5.86 11.90 0.61
CA PHE A 206 -6.19 10.73 1.41
C PHE A 206 -4.94 10.02 1.93
N LYS A 207 -3.96 9.75 1.05
CA LYS A 207 -2.69 9.10 1.43
C LYS A 207 -1.92 9.93 2.46
N VAL A 208 -1.87 11.25 2.31
CA VAL A 208 -1.20 12.14 3.28
C VAL A 208 -1.89 12.11 4.65
N ILE A 209 -3.23 12.19 4.69
CA ILE A 209 -4.01 12.11 5.93
C ILE A 209 -3.80 10.76 6.60
N VAL A 210 -3.89 9.68 5.83
CA VAL A 210 -3.67 8.32 6.32
C VAL A 210 -2.28 8.17 6.91
N ALA A 211 -1.22 8.61 6.22
CA ALA A 211 0.15 8.51 6.75
C ALA A 211 0.32 9.27 8.07
N PHE A 212 -0.32 10.44 8.18
CA PHE A 212 -0.33 11.21 9.43
C PHE A 212 -1.06 10.46 10.56
N LEU A 213 -2.22 9.87 10.26
CA LEU A 213 -3.00 9.08 11.23
C LEU A 213 -2.34 7.76 11.59
N ASP A 214 -1.57 7.16 10.69
CA ASP A 214 -0.92 5.87 10.90
C ASP A 214 0.20 5.97 11.95
N THR A 215 0.89 7.11 11.98
CA THR A 215 1.99 7.39 12.90
C THR A 215 1.65 7.07 14.38
N PRO A 216 0.60 7.63 15.01
CA PRO A 216 0.26 7.29 16.39
C PRO A 216 -0.08 5.81 16.60
N PHE A 217 -0.73 5.14 15.64
CA PHE A 217 -1.00 3.70 15.74
C PHE A 217 0.28 2.89 15.71
N LEU A 218 1.23 3.23 14.84
CA LEU A 218 2.54 2.59 14.81
C LEU A 218 3.25 2.69 16.15
N TYR A 219 3.33 3.90 16.74
CA TYR A 219 3.92 4.09 18.07
C TYR A 219 3.22 3.24 19.15
N PHE A 220 1.90 3.18 19.11
CA PHE A 220 1.10 2.37 20.03
C PHE A 220 1.43 0.87 19.91
N PHE A 221 1.40 0.32 18.70
CA PHE A 221 1.71 -1.10 18.50
C PHE A 221 3.18 -1.39 18.84
N VAL A 222 4.13 -0.58 18.39
CA VAL A 222 5.55 -0.76 18.75
C VAL A 222 5.74 -0.77 20.26
N TYR A 223 5.08 0.12 21.00
CA TYR A 223 5.10 0.11 22.46
C TYR A 223 4.60 -1.23 23.04
N LEU A 224 3.48 -1.76 22.54
CA LEU A 224 2.94 -3.05 22.98
C LEU A 224 3.93 -4.20 22.73
N PHE A 225 4.54 -4.26 21.54
CA PHE A 225 5.53 -5.28 21.21
C PHE A 225 6.77 -5.17 22.07
N ARG A 226 7.32 -3.97 22.21
CA ARG A 226 8.51 -3.74 23.05
C ARG A 226 8.25 -4.12 24.50
N ARG A 227 7.07 -3.79 25.04
CA ARG A 227 6.68 -4.19 26.40
C ARG A 227 6.50 -5.71 26.52
N ARG A 228 5.89 -6.37 25.53
CA ARG A 228 5.65 -7.83 25.56
C ARG A 228 6.94 -8.64 25.45
N PHE A 229 7.87 -8.21 24.61
CA PHE A 229 9.11 -8.92 24.30
C PHE A 229 10.34 -8.34 25.02
N ASN A 230 10.14 -7.35 25.89
CA ASN A 230 11.17 -6.64 26.65
C ASN A 230 12.31 -6.09 25.77
N LEU A 231 11.94 -5.54 24.60
CA LEU A 231 12.88 -5.02 23.62
C LEU A 231 13.33 -3.59 24.01
N LYS A 232 14.64 -3.32 23.90
CA LYS A 232 15.17 -1.96 23.97
C LYS A 232 14.86 -1.20 22.68
N VAL A 233 15.02 0.12 22.74
CA VAL A 233 14.92 0.99 21.55
C VAL A 233 15.92 0.52 20.50
N ASN A 234 15.45 0.30 19.26
CA ASN A 234 16.20 -0.23 18.11
C ASN A 234 16.67 -1.70 18.23
N GLN A 235 16.12 -2.48 19.16
CA GLN A 235 16.29 -3.94 19.15
C GLN A 235 15.24 -4.59 18.27
N GLU A 236 15.70 -5.50 17.41
CA GLU A 236 14.87 -6.29 16.52
C GLU A 236 14.79 -7.74 17.01
N ILE A 237 13.70 -8.42 16.65
CA ILE A 237 13.51 -9.85 16.87
C ILE A 237 14.12 -10.62 15.70
N ASP A 238 15.13 -11.44 16.00
CA ASP A 238 15.62 -12.42 15.04
C ASP A 238 14.77 -13.70 15.12
N LEU A 239 14.06 -14.02 14.04
CA LEU A 239 13.27 -15.25 13.92
C LEU A 239 14.09 -16.44 13.40
N GLU A 240 15.32 -16.20 12.92
CA GLU A 240 16.19 -17.23 12.31
C GLU A 240 17.35 -17.65 13.22
N ALA A 241 17.53 -16.97 14.36
CA ALA A 241 18.53 -17.28 15.39
C ALA A 241 18.04 -18.28 16.44
#